data_AF-A0A0A1VHT5-F1
#
_entry.id   AF-A0A0A1VHT5-F1
#
_cell.length_a   1.000
_cell.length_b   1.000
_cell.length_c   1.000
_cell.angle_alpha   90.00
_cell.angle_beta   90.00
_cell.angle_gamma   90.00
#
_symmetry.space_group_name_H-M   'P 1'
#
loop_
_entity.id
_entity.type
_entity.pdbx_description
1 polymer ?
#
loop_
_entity_poly.entity_id
_entity_poly.type
_entity_poly.pdbx_seq_one_letter_code
_entity_poly.pdbx_strand_id
1 'polypeptide(L)'
;MPAMMTEREARKIAERAFRRAYSQAAYRASQAQVQGKDLRKWADECLEWRSAYDTKHPPKWAAAGCFPPCPDLEARRAQIADLVSSASAKFEPLDFPDQVEQARASNEPRYKLLGGNELRNLPPLAWRVRGVLPAVGLAALYGPSASGKSFLAFDMAAAIAEGQDWFGCRVEAAPVVYAALEGEAGFKLRAQAWETSRGRTLPDGLRMMLQSFKLTEAQDVIDLAAVVPPGAIVFVDTLNRAAPTSDENSSRDMGEILEAAKRLQAVTGCLVVLIHHTGKDSTRGLRGHSSLFAAMDAAIEVSRDGDRREWKVAKSKDGKDGIAHQFKLQVETLGAEETGEAITSCVVLCDTANQDVRTVKLPQGGNQRVILDALRPMFSAGETGKPGAPPFHPCIELEAAISAGAARLTCATDRRATRTREAITGLVARGVMGCSDGWLWLA
;
A
#
# COMPACT_ATOMS: atom_id res chain seq x y z
N MET A 1 -36.65 16.63 38.88
CA MET A 1 -37.30 15.35 38.51
C MET A 1 -36.48 14.71 37.40
N PRO A 2 -35.77 13.59 37.66
CA PRO A 2 -35.01 12.90 36.61
C PRO A 2 -35.97 12.12 35.70
N ALA A 3 -35.75 12.23 34.40
CA ALA A 3 -36.61 11.67 33.36
C ALA A 3 -36.72 10.14 33.49
N MET A 4 -37.96 9.63 33.54
CA MET A 4 -38.25 8.20 33.57
C MET A 4 -37.78 7.56 32.26
N MET A 5 -36.83 6.64 32.37
CA MET A 5 -36.34 5.81 31.27
C MET A 5 -37.50 4.98 30.69
N THR A 6 -37.63 4.96 29.36
CA THR A 6 -38.78 4.32 28.71
C THR A 6 -38.69 2.79 28.82
N GLU A 7 -39.84 2.11 28.88
CA GLU A 7 -39.93 0.64 28.95
C GLU A 7 -39.18 -0.05 27.78
N ARG A 8 -39.15 0.62 26.62
CA ARG A 8 -38.41 0.19 25.43
C ARG A 8 -36.88 0.25 25.63
N GLU A 9 -36.38 1.20 26.40
CA GLU A 9 -34.97 1.32 26.76
C GLU A 9 -34.60 0.30 27.86
N ALA A 10 -35.46 0.10 28.86
CA ALA A 10 -35.24 -0.90 29.91
C ALA A 10 -35.18 -2.33 29.33
N ARG A 11 -36.09 -2.65 28.40
CA ARG A 11 -36.13 -3.93 27.70
C ARG A 11 -34.91 -4.15 26.81
N LYS A 12 -34.45 -3.11 26.11
CA LYS A 12 -33.21 -3.16 25.31
C LYS A 12 -31.97 -3.36 26.19
N ILE A 13 -31.93 -2.77 27.39
CA ILE A 13 -30.81 -2.93 28.33
C ILE A 13 -30.81 -4.35 28.92
N ALA A 14 -31.97 -4.86 29.35
CA ALA A 14 -32.10 -6.23 29.86
C ALA A 14 -31.78 -7.28 28.78
N GLU A 15 -32.25 -7.09 27.54
CA GLU A 15 -31.96 -7.98 26.42
C GLU A 15 -30.48 -7.93 26.01
N ARG A 16 -29.85 -6.74 26.04
CA ARG A 16 -28.39 -6.61 25.84
C ARG A 16 -27.58 -7.27 26.95
N ALA A 17 -28.01 -7.13 28.21
CA ALA A 17 -27.37 -7.76 29.35
C ALA A 17 -27.47 -9.29 29.26
N PHE A 18 -28.64 -9.81 28.89
CA PHE A 18 -28.86 -11.24 28.67
C PHE A 18 -28.02 -11.77 27.49
N ARG A 19 -28.02 -11.09 26.33
CA ARG A 19 -27.19 -11.47 25.18
C ARG A 19 -25.69 -11.41 25.48
N ARG A 20 -25.23 -10.43 26.29
CA ARG A 20 -23.84 -10.37 26.77
C ARG A 20 -23.52 -11.51 27.73
N ALA A 21 -24.36 -11.78 28.72
CA ALA A 21 -24.16 -12.89 29.65
C ALA A 21 -24.14 -14.24 28.92
N TYR A 22 -25.06 -14.43 27.96
CA TYR A 22 -25.15 -15.64 27.15
C TYR A 22 -23.94 -15.81 26.20
N SER A 23 -23.53 -14.77 25.49
CA SER A 23 -22.34 -14.83 24.61
C SER A 23 -21.03 -15.00 25.38
N GLN A 24 -20.89 -14.36 26.54
CA GLN A 24 -19.72 -14.51 27.41
C GLN A 24 -19.69 -15.89 28.09
N ALA A 25 -20.85 -16.47 28.39
CA ALA A 25 -20.98 -17.84 28.89
C ALA A 25 -20.71 -18.89 27.80
N ALA A 26 -21.25 -18.71 26.58
CA ALA A 26 -20.96 -19.57 25.43
C ALA A 26 -19.48 -19.54 25.05
N TYR A 27 -18.85 -18.36 25.11
CA TYR A 27 -17.41 -18.21 24.92
C TYR A 27 -16.61 -18.93 26.02
N ARG A 28 -16.99 -18.80 27.30
CA ARG A 28 -16.35 -19.52 28.41
C ARG A 28 -16.56 -21.04 28.34
N ALA A 29 -17.73 -21.49 27.88
CA ALA A 29 -18.01 -22.90 27.65
C ALA A 29 -17.14 -23.46 26.50
N SER A 30 -16.95 -22.69 25.42
CA SER A 30 -16.04 -23.06 24.32
C SER A 30 -14.57 -23.11 24.74
N GLN A 31 -14.17 -22.31 25.74
CA GLN A 31 -12.82 -22.32 26.32
C GLN A 31 -12.65 -23.41 27.39
N ALA A 32 -13.73 -23.83 28.06
CA ALA A 32 -13.72 -24.82 29.14
C ALA A 32 -13.74 -26.28 28.66
N GLN A 33 -13.72 -26.51 27.34
CA GLN A 33 -13.62 -27.84 26.71
C GLN A 33 -12.26 -28.54 26.95
N VAL A 34 -11.51 -28.15 27.99
CA VAL A 34 -10.30 -28.81 28.49
C VAL A 34 -10.53 -29.51 29.84
N GLN A 35 -11.60 -29.26 30.60
CA GLN A 35 -11.80 -29.97 31.89
C GLN A 35 -13.26 -30.28 32.22
N GLY A 36 -13.75 -31.41 31.69
CA GLY A 36 -14.56 -32.40 32.42
C GLY A 36 -15.75 -31.91 33.26
N LYS A 37 -16.50 -30.90 32.83
CA LYS A 37 -17.78 -30.53 33.46
C LYS A 37 -18.94 -30.84 32.54
N ASP A 38 -19.84 -31.70 33.03
CA ASP A 38 -21.03 -32.19 32.35
C ASP A 38 -22.00 -31.04 32.06
N LEU A 39 -22.18 -30.70 30.79
CA LEU A 39 -23.02 -29.60 30.30
C LEU A 39 -24.50 -29.76 30.71
N ARG A 40 -24.96 -30.98 31.01
CA ARG A 40 -26.32 -31.23 31.52
C ARG A 40 -26.52 -30.67 32.92
N LYS A 41 -25.56 -30.90 33.82
CA LYS A 41 -25.59 -30.37 35.18
C LYS A 41 -25.66 -28.84 35.21
N TRP A 42 -25.02 -28.17 34.25
CA TRP A 42 -25.03 -26.71 34.15
C TRP A 42 -26.34 -26.15 33.56
N ALA A 43 -26.97 -26.85 32.62
CA ALA A 43 -28.30 -26.51 32.12
C ALA A 43 -29.36 -26.60 33.25
N ASP A 44 -29.23 -27.60 34.12
CA ASP A 44 -30.07 -27.76 35.30
C ASP A 44 -29.84 -26.64 36.33
N GLU A 45 -28.59 -26.21 36.57
CA GLU A 45 -28.27 -25.06 37.45
C GLU A 45 -28.86 -23.73 36.94
N CYS A 46 -28.90 -23.51 35.62
CA CYS A 46 -29.52 -22.35 35.01
C CYS A 46 -31.07 -22.37 35.08
N LEU A 47 -31.67 -23.56 35.08
CA LEU A 47 -33.11 -23.77 35.30
C LEU A 47 -33.48 -23.61 36.79
N GLU A 48 -32.65 -24.09 37.71
CA GLU A 48 -32.78 -23.84 39.16
C GLU A 48 -32.67 -22.35 39.51
N TRP A 49 -31.73 -21.62 38.91
CA TRP A 49 -31.60 -20.17 39.12
C TRP A 49 -32.86 -19.41 38.67
N ARG A 50 -33.55 -19.92 37.66
CA ARG A 50 -34.80 -19.36 37.13
C ARG A 50 -36.02 -19.75 38.00
N SER A 51 -36.01 -20.92 38.63
CA SER A 51 -37.09 -21.37 39.53
C SER A 51 -36.95 -20.78 40.94
N ALA A 52 -35.73 -20.50 41.40
CA ALA A 52 -35.45 -19.81 42.65
C ALA A 52 -35.91 -18.33 42.62
N TYR A 53 -36.07 -17.74 41.43
CA TYR A 53 -36.70 -16.41 41.27
C TYR A 53 -38.21 -16.43 41.57
N ASP A 54 -38.83 -17.62 41.59
CA ASP A 54 -40.27 -17.83 41.73
C ASP A 54 -40.70 -18.27 43.14
N THR A 55 -39.77 -18.43 44.09
CA THR A 55 -40.11 -18.79 45.48
C THR A 55 -39.43 -17.93 46.56
N LYS A 56 -40.30 -17.12 47.19
CA LYS A 56 -40.28 -16.60 48.58
C LYS A 56 -39.35 -15.50 49.06
N HIS A 57 -38.43 -14.90 48.30
CA HIS A 57 -37.96 -13.52 48.60
C HIS A 57 -37.46 -12.77 47.35
N PRO A 58 -38.33 -11.99 46.67
CA PRO A 58 -37.87 -11.13 45.59
C PRO A 58 -37.08 -9.93 46.16
N PRO A 59 -36.05 -9.43 45.45
CA PRO A 59 -35.30 -8.25 45.87
C PRO A 59 -36.23 -7.03 46.01
N LYS A 60 -35.96 -6.17 47.00
CA LYS A 60 -36.82 -5.06 47.50
C LYS A 60 -37.44 -4.12 46.44
N TRP A 61 -36.97 -4.13 45.20
CA TRP A 61 -37.54 -3.35 44.09
C TRP A 61 -38.79 -4.00 43.46
N ALA A 62 -39.08 -5.27 43.75
CA ALA A 62 -40.21 -6.02 43.19
C ALA A 62 -41.54 -5.87 43.97
N ALA A 63 -41.56 -5.09 45.06
CA ALA A 63 -42.73 -4.97 45.94
C ALA A 63 -43.81 -3.97 45.46
N ALA A 64 -43.64 -3.31 44.31
CA ALA A 64 -44.64 -2.41 43.75
C ALA A 64 -45.37 -3.10 42.58
N GLY A 65 -46.33 -3.97 42.92
CA GLY A 65 -47.10 -4.76 41.98
C GLY A 65 -48.05 -3.94 41.09
N CYS A 66 -48.01 -4.23 39.79
CA CYS A 66 -49.16 -4.42 38.90
C CYS A 66 -48.66 -4.51 37.46
N PHE A 67 -48.58 -5.72 36.89
CA PHE A 67 -48.50 -5.91 35.45
C PHE A 67 -49.48 -7.01 35.01
N PRO A 68 -50.27 -6.79 33.94
CA PRO A 68 -51.26 -7.75 33.48
C PRO A 68 -50.59 -8.97 32.81
N PRO A 69 -51.24 -10.15 32.81
CA PRO A 69 -50.69 -11.36 32.24
C PRO A 69 -50.58 -11.25 30.71
N CYS A 70 -49.39 -11.54 30.17
CA CYS A 70 -49.15 -11.63 28.73
C CYS A 70 -49.76 -12.95 28.22
N PRO A 71 -50.74 -12.95 27.30
CA PRO A 71 -51.58 -14.12 27.02
C PRO A 71 -50.91 -15.28 26.27
N ASP A 72 -49.62 -15.21 25.91
CA ASP A 72 -49.04 -16.26 25.06
C ASP A 72 -47.53 -16.49 25.28
N LEU A 73 -47.21 -16.84 26.52
CA LEU A 73 -45.89 -17.35 26.90
C LEU A 73 -45.61 -18.73 26.28
N GLU A 74 -46.65 -19.51 25.95
CA GLU A 74 -46.51 -20.84 25.37
C GLU A 74 -46.14 -20.80 23.88
N ALA A 75 -46.76 -19.96 23.05
CA ALA A 75 -46.35 -19.84 21.64
C ALA A 75 -44.95 -19.24 21.49
N ARG A 76 -44.56 -18.31 22.37
CA ARG A 76 -43.18 -17.82 22.41
C ARG A 76 -42.18 -18.88 22.89
N ARG A 77 -42.58 -19.79 23.78
CA ARG A 77 -41.74 -20.94 24.18
C ARG A 77 -41.57 -21.94 23.03
N ALA A 78 -42.63 -22.19 22.26
CA ALA A 78 -42.58 -23.09 21.11
C ALA A 78 -41.58 -22.61 20.03
N GLN A 79 -41.49 -21.30 19.79
CA GLN A 79 -40.56 -20.71 18.81
C GLN A 79 -39.08 -20.74 19.23
N ILE A 80 -38.78 -20.89 20.53
CA ILE A 80 -37.39 -20.95 21.01
C ILE A 80 -36.70 -22.22 20.53
N ALA A 81 -37.42 -23.35 20.46
CA ALA A 81 -36.87 -24.63 19.99
C ALA A 81 -36.38 -24.53 18.54
N ASP A 82 -37.18 -23.93 17.66
CA ASP A 82 -36.82 -23.71 16.24
C ASP A 82 -35.66 -22.72 16.08
N LEU A 83 -35.65 -21.64 16.88
CA LEU A 83 -34.55 -20.68 16.87
C LEU A 83 -33.24 -21.32 17.33
N VAL A 84 -33.27 -22.16 18.36
CA VAL A 84 -32.10 -22.91 18.86
C VAL A 84 -31.67 -23.98 17.86
N SER A 85 -32.61 -24.68 17.22
CA SER A 85 -32.32 -25.66 16.17
C SER A 85 -31.66 -24.99 14.94
N SER A 86 -32.19 -23.84 14.49
CA SER A 86 -31.62 -23.07 13.39
C SER A 86 -30.24 -22.49 13.70
N ALA A 87 -29.99 -22.12 14.96
CA ALA A 87 -28.69 -21.66 15.41
C ALA A 87 -27.69 -22.81 15.53
N SER A 88 -28.14 -23.99 15.98
CA SER A 88 -27.33 -25.20 16.10
C SER A 88 -26.97 -25.79 14.73
N ALA A 89 -27.88 -25.75 13.75
CA ALA A 89 -27.59 -26.15 12.37
C ALA A 89 -26.59 -25.20 11.67
N LYS A 90 -26.51 -23.93 12.10
CA LYS A 90 -25.48 -22.97 11.62
C LYS A 90 -24.15 -23.08 12.35
N PHE A 91 -24.13 -23.76 13.50
CA PHE A 91 -22.97 -24.00 14.34
C PHE A 91 -22.83 -25.51 14.57
N GLU A 92 -22.90 -26.30 13.50
CA GLU A 92 -22.43 -27.68 13.56
C GLU A 92 -20.95 -27.62 13.99
N PRO A 93 -20.57 -28.23 15.12
CA PRO A 93 -19.17 -28.31 15.49
C PRO A 93 -18.48 -29.11 14.38
N LEU A 94 -17.63 -28.43 13.60
CA LEU A 94 -16.70 -29.10 12.71
C LEU A 94 -15.90 -30.06 13.57
N ASP A 95 -16.10 -31.36 13.38
CA ASP A 95 -15.31 -32.38 14.06
C ASP A 95 -13.94 -32.42 13.38
N PHE A 96 -13.08 -31.46 13.78
CA PHE A 96 -11.76 -31.24 13.21
C PHE A 96 -10.89 -32.51 13.12
N PRO A 97 -10.92 -33.45 14.08
CA PRO A 97 -10.19 -34.72 13.99
C PRO A 97 -10.62 -35.57 12.80
N ASP A 98 -11.93 -35.79 12.61
CA ASP A 98 -12.47 -36.64 11.54
C ASP A 98 -12.22 -36.03 10.15
N GLN A 99 -12.30 -34.70 10.03
CA GLN A 99 -11.99 -34.00 8.78
C GLN A 99 -10.50 -34.05 8.43
N VAL A 100 -9.61 -34.05 9.44
CA VAL A 100 -8.16 -34.23 9.23
C VAL A 100 -7.86 -35.66 8.80
N GLU A 101 -8.53 -36.67 9.35
CA GLU A 101 -8.38 -38.07 8.91
C GLU A 101 -8.92 -38.29 7.50
N GLN A 102 -10.08 -37.72 7.16
CA GLN A 102 -10.62 -37.75 5.80
C GLN A 102 -9.71 -37.02 4.79
N ALA A 103 -9.14 -35.87 5.17
CA ALA A 103 -8.18 -35.16 4.33
C ALA A 103 -6.86 -35.95 4.14
N ARG A 104 -6.40 -36.67 5.16
CA ARG A 104 -5.23 -37.56 5.08
C ARG A 104 -5.49 -38.77 4.17
N ALA A 105 -6.73 -39.22 4.06
CA ALA A 105 -7.13 -40.33 3.20
C ALA A 105 -7.24 -39.96 1.71
N SER A 106 -7.33 -38.66 1.38
CA SER A 106 -7.26 -38.17 -0.01
C SER A 106 -5.80 -38.19 -0.51
N ASN A 107 -5.53 -38.94 -1.58
CA ASN A 107 -4.18 -39.39 -1.98
C ASN A 107 -3.22 -38.32 -2.55
N GLU A 108 -3.58 -37.03 -2.56
CA GLU A 108 -2.63 -35.97 -2.88
C GLU A 108 -2.73 -34.83 -1.86
N PRO A 109 -1.75 -34.68 -0.95
CA PRO A 109 -1.79 -33.62 0.04
C PRO A 109 -1.66 -32.26 -0.67
N ARG A 110 -2.70 -31.42 -0.53
CA ARG A 110 -2.73 -30.03 -1.04
C ARG A 110 -1.54 -29.19 -0.58
N TYR A 111 -1.02 -29.47 0.63
CA TYR A 111 0.08 -28.73 1.23
C TYR A 111 1.33 -29.61 1.31
N LYS A 112 2.42 -29.15 0.70
CA LYS A 112 3.73 -29.80 0.80
C LYS A 112 4.54 -29.14 1.90
N LEU A 113 4.84 -29.90 2.96
CA LEU A 113 5.73 -29.45 4.03
C LEU A 113 7.17 -29.73 3.59
N LEU A 114 8.02 -28.71 3.62
CA LEU A 114 9.43 -28.84 3.26
C LEU A 114 10.29 -28.94 4.52
N GLY A 115 11.13 -29.97 4.59
CA GLY A 115 12.17 -30.10 5.61
C GLY A 115 13.39 -29.19 5.33
N GLY A 116 14.31 -29.09 6.29
CA GLY A 116 15.46 -28.18 6.19
C GLY A 116 16.39 -28.43 4.98
N ASN A 117 16.54 -29.67 4.53
CA ASN A 117 17.31 -29.99 3.31
C ASN A 117 16.58 -29.53 2.04
N GLU A 118 15.27 -29.74 1.97
CA GLU A 118 14.46 -29.35 0.82
C GLU A 118 14.41 -27.83 0.71
N LEU A 119 14.29 -27.12 1.84
CA LEU A 119 14.36 -25.66 1.90
C LEU A 119 15.71 -25.12 1.39
N ARG A 120 16.83 -25.76 1.76
CA ARG A 120 18.17 -25.38 1.29
C ARG A 120 18.38 -25.59 -0.21
N ASN A 121 17.68 -26.56 -0.78
CA ASN A 121 17.80 -26.92 -2.19
C ASN A 121 16.74 -26.23 -3.06
N LEU A 122 15.91 -25.35 -2.49
CA LEU A 122 14.98 -24.56 -3.30
C LEU A 122 15.77 -23.69 -4.28
N PRO A 123 15.28 -23.55 -5.53
CA PRO A 123 15.93 -22.70 -6.51
C PRO A 123 15.99 -21.25 -5.97
N PRO A 124 17.06 -20.51 -6.32
CA PRO A 124 17.18 -19.11 -5.94
C PRO A 124 15.99 -18.31 -6.49
N LEU A 125 15.63 -17.22 -5.80
CA LEU A 125 14.53 -16.38 -6.22
C LEU A 125 14.74 -15.91 -7.67
N ALA A 126 13.78 -16.24 -8.53
CA ALA A 126 13.75 -15.76 -9.89
C ALA A 126 13.24 -14.31 -9.93
N TRP A 127 13.78 -13.51 -10.84
CA TRP A 127 13.47 -12.08 -10.99
C TRP A 127 12.93 -11.81 -12.40
N ARG A 128 12.00 -10.87 -12.55
CA ARG A 128 11.67 -10.24 -13.85
C ARG A 128 12.54 -9.02 -14.10
N VAL A 129 12.68 -8.18 -13.08
CA VAL A 129 13.56 -7.02 -13.10
C VAL A 129 14.44 -7.12 -11.87
N ARG A 130 15.75 -7.28 -12.07
CA ARG A 130 16.66 -7.65 -10.98
C ARG A 130 16.67 -6.60 -9.88
N GLY A 131 16.32 -7.00 -8.66
CA GLY A 131 16.23 -6.12 -7.49
C GLY A 131 14.98 -5.25 -7.43
N VAL A 132 14.07 -5.36 -8.41
CA VAL A 132 12.85 -4.55 -8.49
C VAL A 132 11.60 -5.44 -8.45
N LEU A 133 11.48 -6.41 -9.37
CA LEU A 133 10.30 -7.27 -9.50
C LEU A 133 10.69 -8.77 -9.47
N PRO A 134 10.10 -9.58 -8.57
CA PRO A 134 10.29 -11.03 -8.58
C PRO A 134 9.62 -11.67 -9.81
N ALA A 135 9.93 -12.94 -10.10
CA ALA A 135 9.34 -13.66 -11.24
C ALA A 135 7.84 -13.94 -11.08
N VAL A 136 7.40 -14.11 -9.82
CA VAL A 136 6.04 -14.46 -9.41
C VAL A 136 5.70 -13.71 -8.12
N GLY A 137 4.41 -13.50 -7.87
CA GLY A 137 3.93 -12.86 -6.64
C GLY A 137 3.05 -11.65 -6.92
N LEU A 138 2.94 -10.76 -5.93
CA LEU A 138 2.11 -9.56 -6.03
C LEU A 138 2.97 -8.31 -5.82
N ALA A 139 2.91 -7.38 -6.77
CA ALA A 139 3.64 -6.12 -6.71
C ALA A 139 2.71 -4.92 -6.92
N ALA A 140 3.18 -3.76 -6.47
CA ALA A 140 2.47 -2.49 -6.68
C ALA A 140 3.41 -1.41 -7.23
N LEU A 141 2.90 -0.60 -8.16
CA LEU A 141 3.53 0.63 -8.62
C LEU A 141 2.61 1.79 -8.23
N TYR A 142 3.06 2.63 -7.30
CA TYR A 142 2.20 3.61 -6.65
C TYR A 142 2.82 5.01 -6.58
N GLY A 143 1.98 6.04 -6.47
CA GLY A 143 2.42 7.43 -6.49
C GLY A 143 1.28 8.42 -6.73
N PRO A 144 1.53 9.74 -6.60
CA PRO A 144 0.49 10.74 -6.73
C PRO A 144 -0.14 10.75 -8.13
N SER A 145 -1.34 11.33 -8.25
CA SER A 145 -1.94 11.51 -9.57
C SER A 145 -1.02 12.34 -10.49
N ALA A 146 -1.06 12.06 -11.79
CA ALA A 146 -0.20 12.70 -12.79
C ALA A 146 1.33 12.58 -12.54
N SER A 147 1.79 11.63 -11.73
CA SER A 147 3.23 11.35 -11.55
C SER A 147 3.86 10.57 -12.71
N GLY A 148 3.05 10.01 -13.62
CA GLY A 148 3.53 9.27 -14.79
C GLY A 148 3.61 7.76 -14.60
N LYS A 149 2.94 7.21 -13.58
CA LYS A 149 2.88 5.76 -13.29
C LYS A 149 2.57 4.90 -14.51
N SER A 150 1.50 5.20 -15.23
CA SER A 150 1.08 4.42 -16.40
C SER A 150 2.11 4.47 -17.52
N PHE A 151 2.79 5.61 -17.73
CA PHE A 151 3.89 5.71 -18.70
C PHE A 151 5.11 4.89 -18.25
N LEU A 152 5.47 4.95 -16.98
CA LEU A 152 6.58 4.19 -16.41
C LEU A 152 6.30 2.67 -16.41
N ALA A 153 5.09 2.28 -16.05
CA ALA A 153 4.64 0.89 -16.07
C ALA A 153 4.60 0.34 -17.50
N PHE A 154 4.14 1.14 -18.47
CA PHE A 154 4.13 0.76 -19.88
C PHE A 154 5.55 0.60 -20.45
N ASP A 155 6.47 1.52 -20.14
CA ASP A 155 7.86 1.41 -20.56
C ASP A 155 8.56 0.18 -19.93
N MET A 156 8.30 -0.09 -18.65
CA MET A 156 8.77 -1.31 -17.98
C MET A 156 8.18 -2.57 -18.61
N ALA A 157 6.88 -2.57 -18.94
CA ALA A 157 6.21 -3.69 -19.58
C ALA A 157 6.84 -4.00 -20.94
N ALA A 158 7.13 -2.99 -21.75
CA ALA A 158 7.83 -3.16 -23.02
C ALA A 158 9.26 -3.71 -22.82
N ALA A 159 10.01 -3.18 -21.86
CA ALA A 159 11.36 -3.68 -21.56
C ALA A 159 11.37 -5.14 -21.09
N ILE A 160 10.38 -5.56 -20.28
CA ILE A 160 10.20 -6.97 -19.87
C ILE A 160 9.83 -7.86 -21.05
N ALA A 161 8.98 -7.40 -21.96
CA ALA A 161 8.61 -8.17 -23.14
C ALA A 161 9.81 -8.44 -24.06
N GLU A 162 10.78 -7.52 -24.12
CA GLU A 162 11.99 -7.66 -24.94
C GLU A 162 13.19 -8.26 -24.20
N GLY A 163 13.16 -8.31 -22.87
CA GLY A 163 14.34 -8.63 -22.05
C GLY A 163 15.44 -7.56 -22.12
N GLN A 164 15.08 -6.30 -22.36
CA GLN A 164 16.03 -5.19 -22.42
C GLN A 164 16.31 -4.65 -21.01
N ASP A 165 17.55 -4.28 -20.75
CA ASP A 165 17.93 -3.62 -19.49
C ASP A 165 17.08 -2.36 -19.26
N TRP A 166 16.54 -2.23 -18.05
CA TRP A 166 15.61 -1.17 -17.70
C TRP A 166 16.18 -0.33 -16.56
N PHE A 167 16.49 0.95 -16.83
CA PHE A 167 17.15 1.86 -15.87
C PHE A 167 18.46 1.30 -15.27
N GLY A 168 19.19 0.50 -16.04
CA GLY A 168 20.41 -0.20 -15.60
C GLY A 168 20.16 -1.46 -14.77
N CYS A 169 18.89 -1.86 -14.59
CA CYS A 169 18.52 -3.14 -14.01
C CYS A 169 18.44 -4.19 -15.11
N ARG A 170 19.09 -5.34 -14.90
CA ARG A 170 18.94 -6.50 -15.79
C ARG A 170 17.51 -7.02 -15.77
N VAL A 171 16.97 -7.28 -16.95
CA VAL A 171 15.60 -7.77 -17.15
C VAL A 171 15.63 -9.18 -17.75
N GLU A 172 14.78 -10.06 -17.24
CA GLU A 172 14.56 -11.39 -17.80
C GLU A 172 13.26 -11.38 -18.61
N ALA A 173 13.36 -11.73 -19.90
CA ALA A 173 12.23 -11.64 -20.83
C ALA A 173 11.05 -12.50 -20.36
N ALA A 174 9.83 -11.96 -20.49
CA ALA A 174 8.60 -12.68 -20.16
C ALA A 174 7.44 -12.18 -21.02
N PRO A 175 6.44 -13.03 -21.31
CA PRO A 175 5.17 -12.54 -21.85
C PRO A 175 4.56 -11.51 -20.90
N VAL A 176 4.00 -10.44 -21.45
CA VAL A 176 3.38 -9.36 -20.67
C VAL A 176 1.93 -9.20 -21.11
N VAL A 177 1.03 -9.14 -20.14
CA VAL A 177 -0.36 -8.73 -20.34
C VAL A 177 -0.55 -7.40 -19.62
N TYR A 178 -0.90 -6.36 -20.37
CA TYR A 178 -1.15 -5.03 -19.83
C TYR A 178 -2.63 -4.71 -19.91
N ALA A 179 -3.33 -4.84 -18.78
CA ALA A 179 -4.73 -4.47 -18.64
C ALA A 179 -4.84 -2.95 -18.39
N ALA A 180 -5.06 -2.22 -19.48
CA ALA A 180 -5.27 -0.79 -19.50
C ALA A 180 -6.76 -0.47 -19.35
N LEU A 181 -7.19 -0.33 -18.09
CA LEU A 181 -8.58 -0.10 -17.66
C LEU A 181 -8.95 1.38 -17.63
N GLU A 182 -8.00 2.26 -17.96
CA GLU A 182 -8.21 3.70 -18.04
C GLU A 182 -7.57 4.29 -19.29
N GLY A 183 -8.30 5.21 -19.93
CA GLY A 183 -7.76 5.96 -21.07
C GLY A 183 -7.52 5.10 -22.31
N GLU A 184 -8.48 4.23 -22.65
CA GLU A 184 -8.46 3.34 -23.82
C GLU A 184 -8.01 4.07 -25.11
N ALA A 185 -8.63 5.22 -25.41
CA ALA A 185 -8.25 6.06 -26.55
C ALA A 185 -6.83 6.64 -26.43
N GLY A 186 -6.38 6.93 -25.21
CA GLY A 186 -5.05 7.48 -24.93
C GLY A 186 -3.94 6.44 -25.04
N PHE A 187 -4.20 5.15 -24.77
CA PHE A 187 -3.18 4.11 -24.85
C PHE A 187 -2.72 3.84 -26.27
N LYS A 188 -3.59 4.00 -27.27
CA LYS A 188 -3.19 3.98 -28.68
C LYS A 188 -2.11 5.03 -28.96
N LEU A 189 -2.31 6.25 -28.49
CA LEU A 189 -1.35 7.34 -28.67
C LEU A 189 -0.07 7.11 -27.85
N ARG A 190 -0.15 6.48 -26.67
CA ARG A 190 1.03 6.10 -25.88
C ARG A 190 1.87 5.04 -26.59
N ALA A 191 1.23 4.02 -27.15
CA ALA A 191 1.89 3.00 -27.96
C ALA A 191 2.61 3.65 -29.15
N GLN A 192 1.90 4.46 -29.93
CA GLN A 192 2.49 5.14 -31.10
C GLN A 192 3.65 6.08 -30.72
N ALA A 193 3.55 6.81 -29.61
CA ALA A 193 4.64 7.66 -29.14
C ALA A 193 5.85 6.86 -28.71
N TRP A 194 5.64 5.76 -27.99
CA TRP A 194 6.71 4.84 -27.64
C TRP A 194 7.38 4.28 -28.90
N GLU A 195 6.61 3.80 -29.87
CA GLU A 195 7.14 3.26 -31.13
C GLU A 195 7.94 4.30 -31.92
N THR A 196 7.43 5.53 -32.00
CA THR A 196 8.09 6.66 -32.67
C THR A 196 9.41 7.01 -31.98
N SER A 197 9.40 7.12 -30.64
CA SER A 197 10.58 7.46 -29.85
C SER A 197 11.66 6.37 -29.92
N ARG A 198 11.26 5.09 -29.96
CA ARG A 198 12.18 3.95 -30.05
C ARG A 198 12.56 3.58 -31.49
N GLY A 199 11.88 4.14 -32.49
CA GLY A 199 12.06 3.83 -33.91
C GLY A 199 11.69 2.39 -34.29
N ARG A 200 10.80 1.74 -33.53
CA ARG A 200 10.39 0.34 -33.75
C ARG A 200 8.99 0.07 -33.21
N THR A 201 8.36 -1.01 -33.66
CA THR A 201 7.03 -1.42 -33.19
C THR A 201 7.07 -1.97 -31.76
N LEU A 202 5.90 -2.05 -31.13
CA LEU A 202 5.76 -2.70 -29.83
C LEU A 202 6.24 -4.16 -29.88
N PRO A 203 6.78 -4.68 -28.75
CA PRO A 203 7.27 -6.05 -28.70
C PRO A 203 6.13 -7.06 -28.82
N ASP A 204 6.32 -8.14 -29.58
CA ASP A 204 5.31 -9.21 -29.73
C ASP A 204 4.93 -9.86 -28.38
N GLY A 205 5.85 -9.85 -27.42
CA GLY A 205 5.63 -10.35 -26.07
C GLY A 205 4.68 -9.48 -25.22
N LEU A 206 4.36 -8.25 -25.64
CA LEU A 206 3.49 -7.32 -24.93
C LEU A 206 2.07 -7.33 -25.53
N ARG A 207 1.11 -7.85 -24.77
CA ARG A 207 -0.31 -7.90 -25.16
C ARG A 207 -1.14 -6.93 -24.33
N MET A 208 -1.88 -6.08 -25.01
CA MET A 208 -2.77 -5.09 -24.39
C MET A 208 -4.17 -5.67 -24.21
N MET A 209 -4.78 -5.37 -23.07
CA MET A 209 -6.19 -5.61 -22.79
C MET A 209 -6.84 -4.26 -22.45
N LEU A 210 -7.86 -3.88 -23.21
CA LEU A 210 -8.55 -2.59 -23.09
C LEU A 210 -9.99 -2.75 -22.56
N GLN A 211 -10.47 -3.99 -22.50
CA GLN A 211 -11.78 -4.34 -21.99
C GLN A 211 -11.89 -4.04 -20.49
N SER A 212 -13.11 -3.76 -20.03
CA SER A 212 -13.39 -3.62 -18.60
C SER A 212 -13.04 -4.90 -17.86
N PHE A 213 -12.46 -4.76 -16.67
CA PHE A 213 -12.10 -5.86 -15.80
C PHE A 213 -12.33 -5.46 -14.36
N LYS A 214 -12.97 -6.33 -13.58
CA LYS A 214 -13.17 -6.15 -12.15
C LYS A 214 -12.45 -7.23 -11.39
N LEU A 215 -11.43 -6.84 -10.64
CA LEU A 215 -10.70 -7.76 -9.77
C LEU A 215 -11.59 -8.33 -8.67
N THR A 216 -12.61 -7.56 -8.25
CA THR A 216 -13.58 -8.00 -7.23
C THR A 216 -14.57 -9.03 -7.74
N GLU A 217 -14.69 -9.25 -9.06
CA GLU A 217 -15.57 -10.25 -9.65
C GLU A 217 -14.80 -11.55 -9.90
N ALA A 218 -15.32 -12.67 -9.39
CA ALA A 218 -14.60 -13.94 -9.47
C ALA A 218 -14.54 -14.47 -10.90
N GLN A 219 -15.60 -14.23 -11.69
CA GLN A 219 -15.64 -14.67 -13.08
C GLN A 219 -14.63 -13.91 -13.95
N ASP A 220 -14.54 -12.58 -13.81
CA ASP A 220 -13.54 -11.76 -14.52
C ASP A 220 -12.11 -12.25 -14.23
N VAL A 221 -11.81 -12.61 -12.99
CA VAL A 221 -10.49 -13.16 -12.60
C VAL A 221 -10.21 -14.50 -13.29
N ILE A 222 -11.21 -15.38 -13.40
CA ILE A 222 -11.07 -16.67 -14.09
C ILE A 222 -10.89 -16.47 -15.59
N ASP A 223 -11.69 -15.58 -16.20
CA ASP A 223 -11.65 -15.31 -17.63
C ASP A 223 -10.31 -14.67 -18.03
N LEU A 224 -9.80 -13.73 -17.22
CA LEU A 224 -8.46 -13.17 -17.41
C LEU A 224 -7.39 -14.26 -17.26
N ALA A 225 -7.48 -15.09 -16.22
CA ALA A 225 -6.52 -16.17 -16.00
C ALA A 225 -6.46 -17.17 -17.18
N ALA A 226 -7.58 -17.40 -17.87
CA ALA A 226 -7.65 -18.29 -19.01
C ALA A 226 -6.89 -17.78 -20.25
N VAL A 227 -6.72 -16.45 -20.39
CA VAL A 227 -6.03 -15.83 -21.53
C VAL A 227 -4.57 -15.45 -21.22
N VAL A 228 -4.19 -15.43 -19.95
CA VAL A 228 -2.82 -15.13 -19.51
C VAL A 228 -1.91 -16.33 -19.82
N PRO A 229 -0.79 -16.13 -20.54
CA PRO A 229 0.12 -17.22 -20.87
C PRO A 229 0.91 -17.67 -19.62
N PRO A 230 1.40 -18.92 -19.58
CA PRO A 230 2.25 -19.37 -18.48
C PRO A 230 3.49 -18.49 -18.30
N GLY A 231 3.79 -18.13 -17.05
CA GLY A 231 4.97 -17.32 -16.72
C GLY A 231 4.88 -15.86 -17.17
N ALA A 232 3.69 -15.34 -17.47
CA ALA A 232 3.53 -13.92 -17.78
C ALA A 232 3.77 -13.01 -16.56
N ILE A 233 3.78 -11.72 -16.85
CA ILE A 233 3.50 -10.66 -15.88
C ILE A 233 2.23 -9.93 -16.31
N VAL A 234 1.35 -9.65 -15.35
CA VAL A 234 0.06 -8.98 -15.57
C VAL A 234 0.10 -7.61 -14.91
N PHE A 235 0.05 -6.55 -15.71
CA PHE A 235 -0.11 -5.18 -15.21
C PHE A 235 -1.60 -4.81 -15.19
N VAL A 236 -2.08 -4.28 -14.07
CA VAL A 236 -3.47 -3.83 -13.89
C VAL A 236 -3.47 -2.32 -13.65
N ASP A 237 -3.78 -1.56 -14.70
CA ASP A 237 -3.70 -0.10 -14.74
C ASP A 237 -5.08 0.53 -14.96
N THR A 238 -5.77 1.04 -13.94
CA THR A 238 -5.40 1.22 -12.53
C THR A 238 -6.19 0.31 -11.61
N LEU A 239 -5.69 0.10 -10.38
CA LEU A 239 -6.38 -0.64 -9.31
C LEU A 239 -7.78 -0.07 -9.04
N ASN A 240 -7.90 1.25 -9.06
CA ASN A 240 -9.15 1.96 -8.77
C ASN A 240 -10.22 1.65 -9.83
N ARG A 241 -9.83 1.44 -11.09
CA ARG A 241 -10.73 1.00 -12.16
C ARG A 241 -11.02 -0.50 -12.10
N ALA A 242 -10.09 -1.30 -11.61
CA ALA A 242 -10.29 -2.72 -11.35
C ALA A 242 -11.22 -3.00 -10.16
N ALA A 243 -11.42 -2.02 -9.26
CA ALA A 243 -12.27 -2.14 -8.08
C ALA A 243 -13.12 -0.87 -7.85
N PRO A 244 -14.03 -0.51 -8.77
CA PRO A 244 -14.69 0.80 -8.79
C PRO A 244 -15.69 1.03 -7.64
N THR A 245 -16.17 -0.04 -7.01
CA THR A 245 -17.13 0.03 -5.89
C THR A 245 -16.47 -0.07 -4.52
N SER A 246 -15.14 -0.20 -4.48
CA SER A 246 -14.38 -0.37 -3.25
C SER A 246 -13.89 0.97 -2.72
N ASP A 247 -14.02 1.20 -1.43
CA ASP A 247 -13.37 2.33 -0.78
C ASP A 247 -11.91 1.96 -0.52
N GLU A 248 -10.99 2.58 -1.25
CA GLU A 248 -9.56 2.42 -1.03
C GLU A 248 -9.21 2.67 0.43
N ASN A 249 -9.86 3.61 1.12
CA ASN A 249 -9.59 3.91 2.54
C ASN A 249 -10.07 2.82 3.51
N SER A 250 -10.93 1.91 3.06
CA SER A 250 -11.45 0.79 3.86
C SER A 250 -10.43 -0.36 3.90
N SER A 251 -9.96 -0.68 5.11
CA SER A 251 -9.08 -1.85 5.31
C SER A 251 -9.75 -3.18 4.90
N ARG A 252 -11.09 -3.24 4.95
CA ARG A 252 -11.85 -4.41 4.53
C ARG A 252 -11.80 -4.57 3.01
N ASP A 253 -12.19 -3.53 2.29
CA ASP A 253 -12.30 -3.54 0.83
C ASP A 253 -10.91 -3.77 0.20
N MET A 254 -9.87 -3.14 0.75
CA MET A 254 -8.49 -3.41 0.34
C MET A 254 -8.05 -4.84 0.63
N GLY A 255 -8.54 -5.46 1.71
CA GLY A 255 -8.32 -6.87 2.00
C GLY A 255 -8.98 -7.77 0.95
N GLU A 256 -10.20 -7.46 0.54
CA GLU A 256 -10.94 -8.20 -0.49
C GLU A 256 -10.23 -8.08 -1.86
N ILE A 257 -9.79 -6.88 -2.25
CA ILE A 257 -8.99 -6.61 -3.45
C ILE A 257 -7.69 -7.42 -3.45
N LEU A 258 -6.98 -7.43 -2.31
CA LEU A 258 -5.72 -8.16 -2.15
C LEU A 258 -5.90 -9.66 -2.31
N GLU A 259 -6.92 -10.22 -1.69
CA GLU A 259 -7.22 -11.65 -1.80
C GLU A 259 -7.62 -12.03 -3.22
N ALA A 260 -8.34 -11.16 -3.94
CA ALA A 260 -8.65 -11.37 -5.34
C ALA A 260 -7.39 -11.27 -6.24
N ALA A 261 -6.50 -10.31 -5.99
CA ALA A 261 -5.21 -10.21 -6.68
C ALA A 261 -4.35 -11.47 -6.47
N LYS A 262 -4.29 -11.96 -5.23
CA LYS A 262 -3.60 -13.22 -4.88
C LYS A 262 -4.25 -14.42 -5.56
N ARG A 263 -5.58 -14.44 -5.71
CA ARG A 263 -6.26 -15.51 -6.45
C ARG A 263 -5.83 -15.52 -7.91
N LEU A 264 -5.82 -14.37 -8.58
CA LEU A 264 -5.33 -14.25 -9.95
C LEU A 264 -3.86 -14.72 -10.05
N GLN A 265 -3.01 -14.26 -9.13
CA GLN A 265 -1.61 -14.67 -9.01
C GLN A 265 -1.45 -16.18 -8.82
N ALA A 266 -2.26 -16.81 -7.95
CA ALA A 266 -2.18 -18.23 -7.64
C ALA A 266 -2.68 -19.11 -8.79
N VAL A 267 -3.74 -18.70 -9.48
CA VAL A 267 -4.29 -19.45 -10.63
C VAL A 267 -3.36 -19.37 -11.84
N THR A 268 -2.76 -18.20 -12.09
CA THR A 268 -1.88 -17.99 -13.25
C THR A 268 -0.41 -18.36 -13.00
N GLY A 269 0.01 -18.43 -11.73
CA GLY A 269 1.42 -18.58 -11.35
C GLY A 269 2.31 -17.41 -11.79
N CYS A 270 1.71 -16.26 -12.13
CA CYS A 270 2.38 -15.10 -12.71
C CYS A 270 2.73 -14.04 -11.65
N LEU A 271 3.45 -13.00 -12.05
CA LEU A 271 3.54 -11.76 -11.26
C LEU A 271 2.37 -10.84 -11.63
N VAL A 272 1.62 -10.36 -10.63
CA VAL A 272 0.57 -9.36 -10.82
C VAL A 272 1.07 -8.02 -10.29
N VAL A 273 1.04 -6.97 -11.11
CA VAL A 273 1.46 -5.60 -10.77
C VAL A 273 0.26 -4.67 -10.78
N LEU A 274 -0.07 -4.13 -9.61
CA LEU A 274 -1.19 -3.19 -9.44
C LEU A 274 -0.68 -1.74 -9.55
N ILE A 275 -1.21 -0.96 -10.49
CA ILE A 275 -0.92 0.47 -10.56
C ILE A 275 -1.92 1.22 -9.69
N HIS A 276 -1.44 1.92 -8.67
CA HIS A 276 -2.31 2.54 -7.66
C HIS A 276 -1.92 3.99 -7.36
N HIS A 277 -2.88 4.80 -6.93
CA HIS A 277 -2.63 6.18 -6.52
C HIS A 277 -2.26 6.22 -5.03
N THR A 278 -1.36 7.12 -4.64
CA THR A 278 -1.22 7.47 -3.22
C THR A 278 -2.37 8.39 -2.81
N GLY A 279 -2.93 8.18 -1.62
CA GLY A 279 -3.88 9.12 -1.01
C GLY A 279 -3.30 10.53 -0.85
N LYS A 280 -4.16 11.49 -0.48
CA LYS A 280 -3.88 12.95 -0.45
C LYS A 280 -2.69 13.40 0.43
N ASP A 281 -2.16 12.54 1.29
CA ASP A 281 -1.10 12.89 2.23
C ASP A 281 0.21 12.16 1.85
N SER A 282 1.00 12.77 0.97
CA SER A 282 2.27 12.21 0.45
C SER A 282 3.31 11.94 1.55
N THR A 283 3.24 12.68 2.66
CA THR A 283 4.10 12.49 3.85
C THR A 283 3.80 11.19 4.60
N ARG A 284 2.63 10.60 4.36
CA ARG A 284 2.25 9.31 4.94
C ARG A 284 2.68 8.14 4.06
N GLY A 285 3.11 8.33 2.81
CA GLY A 285 3.35 7.21 1.89
C GLY A 285 2.17 6.23 1.84
N LEU A 286 2.41 4.94 1.63
CA LEU A 286 1.39 3.89 1.74
C LEU A 286 0.84 3.65 3.16
N ARG A 287 1.00 4.57 4.14
CA ARG A 287 0.48 4.37 5.52
C ARG A 287 -1.05 4.38 5.63
N GLY A 288 -1.79 4.80 4.60
CA GLY A 288 -3.24 4.55 4.52
C GLY A 288 -3.57 3.05 4.44
N HIS A 289 -2.64 2.26 3.89
CA HIS A 289 -2.73 0.82 3.69
C HIS A 289 -1.44 0.12 4.10
N SER A 290 -1.06 0.23 5.39
CA SER A 290 0.02 -0.59 5.93
C SER A 290 -0.18 -2.09 5.64
N SER A 291 -1.43 -2.54 5.50
CA SER A 291 -1.82 -3.88 5.05
C SER A 291 -1.48 -4.17 3.57
N LEU A 292 -1.73 -3.23 2.65
CA LEU A 292 -1.39 -3.37 1.22
C LEU A 292 0.11 -3.50 1.04
N PHE A 293 0.87 -2.57 1.64
CA PHE A 293 2.32 -2.60 1.58
C PHE A 293 2.90 -3.85 2.24
N ALA A 294 2.31 -4.33 3.34
CA ALA A 294 2.73 -5.58 3.99
C ALA A 294 2.47 -6.82 3.10
N ALA A 295 1.37 -6.84 2.36
CA ALA A 295 0.96 -7.97 1.51
C ALA A 295 1.72 -8.05 0.17
N MET A 296 2.30 -6.95 -0.32
CA MET A 296 3.11 -6.97 -1.55
C MET A 296 4.45 -7.67 -1.36
N ASP A 297 4.89 -8.44 -2.35
CA ASP A 297 6.27 -8.95 -2.46
C ASP A 297 7.25 -7.87 -2.95
N ALA A 298 6.76 -6.94 -3.79
CA ALA A 298 7.50 -5.77 -4.23
C ALA A 298 6.64 -4.51 -4.33
N ALA A 299 7.19 -3.35 -4.00
CA ALA A 299 6.49 -2.06 -4.09
C ALA A 299 7.41 -0.99 -4.65
N ILE A 300 6.96 -0.34 -5.72
CA ILE A 300 7.67 0.72 -6.45
C ILE A 300 6.95 2.03 -6.19
N GLU A 301 7.64 2.98 -5.59
CA GLU A 301 7.14 4.33 -5.35
C GLU A 301 7.59 5.26 -6.47
N VAL A 302 6.64 5.96 -7.07
CA VAL A 302 6.87 7.04 -8.02
C VAL A 302 6.57 8.37 -7.33
N SER A 303 7.55 9.24 -7.23
CA SER A 303 7.39 10.60 -6.71
C SER A 303 7.47 11.63 -7.83
N ARG A 304 6.86 12.79 -7.59
CA ARG A 304 6.90 13.94 -8.48
C ARG A 304 7.12 15.20 -7.65
N ASP A 305 8.12 15.98 -8.03
CA ASP A 305 8.43 17.29 -7.46
C ASP A 305 8.63 18.30 -8.60
N GLY A 306 7.60 19.11 -8.84
CA GLY A 306 7.52 19.95 -10.04
C GLY A 306 7.55 19.13 -11.33
N ASP A 307 8.60 19.35 -12.13
CA ASP A 307 8.88 18.63 -13.38
C ASP A 307 9.78 17.41 -13.20
N ARG A 308 10.43 17.30 -12.03
CA ARG A 308 11.27 16.15 -11.71
C ARG A 308 10.40 14.98 -11.28
N ARG A 309 10.66 13.81 -11.88
CA ARG A 309 10.01 12.55 -11.52
C ARG A 309 11.08 11.52 -11.23
N GLU A 310 10.83 10.70 -10.22
CA GLU A 310 11.71 9.60 -9.89
C GLU A 310 10.89 8.41 -9.40
N TRP A 311 11.46 7.22 -9.57
CA TRP A 311 10.93 6.00 -9.01
C TRP A 311 11.98 5.35 -8.12
N LYS A 312 11.54 4.63 -7.09
CA LYS A 312 12.42 3.86 -6.21
C LYS A 312 11.72 2.59 -5.75
N VAL A 313 12.51 1.57 -5.46
CA VAL A 313 12.02 0.37 -4.77
C VAL A 313 11.78 0.75 -3.31
N ALA A 314 10.51 0.84 -2.92
CA ALA A 314 10.08 1.13 -1.55
C ALA A 314 10.04 -0.14 -0.70
N LYS A 315 9.81 -1.29 -1.32
CA LYS A 315 9.89 -2.61 -0.71
C LYS A 315 10.34 -3.63 -1.75
N SER A 316 11.30 -4.46 -1.38
CA SER A 316 11.52 -5.75 -2.01
C SER A 316 11.75 -6.78 -0.92
N LYS A 317 10.96 -7.87 -0.94
CA LYS A 317 11.09 -8.95 0.05
C LYS A 317 12.50 -9.55 0.09
N ASP A 318 13.18 -9.54 -1.05
CA ASP A 318 14.45 -10.24 -1.28
C ASP A 318 15.49 -9.36 -2.02
N GLY A 319 15.27 -8.04 -2.08
CA GLY A 319 16.10 -7.06 -2.83
C GLY A 319 16.72 -5.98 -1.94
N LYS A 320 17.55 -5.10 -2.53
CA LYS A 320 18.09 -3.91 -1.86
C LYS A 320 17.15 -2.73 -2.07
N ASP A 321 16.66 -2.12 -0.98
CA ASP A 321 15.80 -0.94 -1.05
C ASP A 321 16.59 0.35 -1.30
N GLY A 322 15.91 1.37 -1.85
CA GLY A 322 16.32 2.77 -1.67
C GLY A 322 17.15 3.43 -2.77
N ILE A 323 17.44 2.78 -3.89
CA ILE A 323 18.02 3.47 -5.05
C ILE A 323 16.89 4.17 -5.81
N ALA A 324 16.97 5.51 -5.86
CA ALA A 324 16.07 6.33 -6.68
C ALA A 324 16.64 6.49 -8.10
N HIS A 325 15.76 6.33 -9.08
CA HIS A 325 16.02 6.46 -10.50
C HIS A 325 15.16 7.59 -11.07
N GLN A 326 15.80 8.60 -11.65
CA GLN A 326 15.11 9.76 -12.21
C GLN A 326 14.66 9.47 -13.65
N PHE A 327 13.49 9.97 -14.00
CA PHE A 327 12.97 9.88 -15.35
C PHE A 327 12.24 11.17 -15.74
N LYS A 328 12.18 11.41 -17.05
CA LYS A 328 11.44 12.51 -17.65
C LYS A 328 10.34 11.95 -18.55
N LEU A 329 9.24 12.70 -18.64
CA LEU A 329 8.24 12.48 -19.68
C LEU A 329 8.56 13.43 -20.83
N GLN A 330 9.09 12.90 -21.92
CA GLN A 330 9.28 13.65 -23.15
C GLN A 330 7.99 13.62 -23.94
N VAL A 331 7.54 14.79 -24.41
CA VAL A 331 6.37 14.90 -25.28
C VAL A 331 6.81 14.57 -26.71
N GLU A 332 6.17 13.57 -27.31
CA GLU A 332 6.34 13.18 -28.70
C GLU A 332 5.14 13.67 -29.52
N THR A 333 5.43 14.25 -30.68
CA THR A 333 4.42 14.71 -31.64
C THR A 333 4.16 13.60 -32.66
N LEU A 334 2.92 13.09 -32.68
CA LEU A 334 2.49 11.98 -33.53
C LEU A 334 1.93 12.44 -34.87
N GLY A 335 1.49 13.70 -34.94
CA GLY A 335 0.88 14.29 -36.12
C GLY A 335 0.10 15.55 -35.75
N ALA A 336 -0.73 16.01 -36.67
CA ALA A 336 -1.68 17.10 -36.45
C ALA A 336 -3.10 16.61 -36.76
N GLU A 337 -4.06 17.03 -35.96
CA GLU A 337 -5.48 16.86 -36.26
C GLU A 337 -5.89 17.70 -37.47
N GLU A 338 -7.06 17.42 -38.03
CA GLU A 338 -7.64 18.19 -39.14
C GLU A 338 -7.86 19.68 -38.77
N THR A 339 -7.94 19.98 -37.47
CA THR A 339 -8.05 21.33 -36.90
C THR A 339 -6.72 22.08 -36.84
N GLY A 340 -5.60 21.41 -37.13
CA GLY A 340 -4.24 21.97 -37.04
C GLY A 340 -3.58 21.85 -35.66
N GLU A 341 -4.26 21.29 -34.66
CA GLU A 341 -3.68 21.02 -33.34
C GLU A 341 -2.78 19.78 -33.36
N ALA A 342 -1.65 19.84 -32.66
CA ALA A 342 -0.69 18.73 -32.62
C ALA A 342 -1.21 17.58 -31.74
N ILE A 343 -1.32 16.38 -32.31
CA ILE A 343 -1.57 15.15 -31.56
C ILE A 343 -0.27 14.78 -30.85
N THR A 344 -0.28 14.82 -29.52
CA THR A 344 0.90 14.54 -28.71
C THR A 344 0.64 13.48 -27.65
N SER A 345 1.70 12.77 -27.27
CA SER A 345 1.69 11.84 -26.14
C SER A 345 3.07 11.87 -25.47
N CYS A 346 3.24 11.17 -24.36
CA CYS A 346 4.50 11.19 -23.60
C CYS A 346 5.23 9.84 -23.66
N VAL A 347 6.55 9.89 -23.61
CA VAL A 347 7.44 8.72 -23.47
C VAL A 347 8.38 8.89 -22.30
N VAL A 348 8.80 7.76 -21.70
CA VAL A 348 9.71 7.75 -20.56
C VAL A 348 11.15 7.73 -21.06
N LEU A 349 11.93 8.69 -20.59
CA LEU A 349 13.38 8.69 -20.79
C LEU A 349 14.09 8.67 -19.44
N CYS A 350 15.16 7.88 -19.36
CA CYS A 350 16.08 7.90 -18.23
C CYS A 350 16.72 9.29 -18.16
N ASP A 351 16.58 9.97 -17.02
CA ASP A 351 17.25 11.25 -16.81
C ASP A 351 18.63 10.99 -16.22
N THR A 352 19.61 10.75 -17.09
CA THR A 352 21.01 10.54 -16.70
C THR A 352 21.74 11.85 -16.41
N ALA A 353 21.14 13.01 -16.72
CA ALA A 353 21.74 14.34 -16.58
C ALA A 353 22.10 14.73 -15.13
N ASN A 354 21.73 13.92 -14.13
CA ASN A 354 22.03 14.14 -12.72
C ASN A 354 22.63 12.91 -12.01
N GLN A 355 23.17 11.91 -12.72
CA GLN A 355 23.94 10.86 -12.03
C GLN A 355 25.21 11.43 -11.33
N ASP A 356 25.68 12.60 -11.76
CA ASP A 356 26.77 13.35 -11.10
C ASP A 356 26.30 14.30 -9.97
N VAL A 357 24.99 14.48 -9.74
CA VAL A 357 24.44 15.28 -8.62
C VAL A 357 23.93 14.37 -7.49
N ARG A 358 24.58 13.22 -7.30
CA ARG A 358 24.45 12.45 -6.06
C ARG A 358 25.28 13.13 -4.98
N THR A 359 24.59 13.88 -4.13
CA THR A 359 24.82 14.17 -2.69
C THR A 359 24.88 15.65 -2.32
N VAL A 360 23.79 16.39 -2.52
CA VAL A 360 23.53 17.53 -1.61
C VAL A 360 22.69 17.00 -0.44
N LYS A 361 23.35 16.56 0.64
CA LYS A 361 22.67 16.10 1.86
C LYS A 361 21.97 17.29 2.53
N LEU A 362 20.64 17.29 2.63
CA LEU A 362 19.87 18.32 3.33
C LEU A 362 20.44 18.64 4.73
N PRO A 363 20.44 19.91 5.19
CA PRO A 363 20.95 20.29 6.51
C PRO A 363 20.12 19.63 7.62
N GLN A 364 20.76 18.90 8.53
CA GLN A 364 20.07 18.27 9.68
C GLN A 364 20.18 19.11 10.95
N GLY A 365 21.13 20.05 11.04
CA GLY A 365 21.28 20.92 12.21
C GLY A 365 20.35 22.13 12.15
N GLY A 366 19.65 22.45 13.25
CA GLY A 366 18.79 23.64 13.34
C GLY A 366 19.52 24.95 12.96
N ASN A 367 20.75 25.11 13.44
CA ASN A 367 21.58 26.28 13.07
C ASN A 367 22.02 26.27 11.61
N GLN A 368 22.26 25.09 11.02
CA GLN A 368 22.64 24.97 9.60
C GLN A 368 21.48 25.40 8.69
N ARG A 369 20.24 25.06 9.06
CA ARG A 369 19.05 25.48 8.32
C ARG A 369 18.83 26.98 8.40
N VAL A 370 18.92 27.56 9.60
CA VAL A 370 18.78 29.02 9.81
C VAL A 370 19.82 29.81 9.01
N ILE A 371 21.06 29.33 8.98
CA ILE A 371 22.14 30.00 8.23
C ILE A 371 21.95 29.82 6.73
N LEU A 372 21.59 28.63 6.25
CA LEU A 372 21.33 28.43 4.82
C LEU A 372 20.18 29.32 4.32
N ASP A 373 19.09 29.42 5.10
CA ASP A 373 17.95 30.28 4.77
C ASP A 373 18.33 31.78 4.78
N ALA A 374 19.27 32.18 5.64
CA ALA A 374 19.80 33.54 5.67
C ALA A 374 20.70 33.88 4.46
N LEU A 375 21.45 32.90 3.95
CA LEU A 375 22.41 33.09 2.86
C LEU A 375 21.78 32.94 1.47
N ARG A 376 20.67 32.19 1.33
CA ARG A 376 19.96 31.99 0.04
C ARG A 376 19.73 33.29 -0.75
N PRO A 377 19.25 34.40 -0.17
CA PRO A 377 19.03 35.63 -0.92
C PRO A 377 20.33 36.31 -1.39
N MET A 378 21.44 36.11 -0.67
CA MET A 378 22.73 36.70 -1.02
C MET A 378 23.34 36.04 -2.26
N PHE A 379 23.11 34.74 -2.45
CA PHE A 379 23.55 34.05 -3.67
C PHE A 379 22.86 34.59 -4.92
N SER A 380 21.60 35.01 -4.85
CA SER A 380 20.91 35.61 -6.01
C SER A 380 21.54 36.92 -6.50
N ALA A 381 22.33 37.60 -5.66
CA ALA A 381 23.07 38.82 -5.99
C ALA A 381 24.59 38.59 -6.06
N GLY A 382 25.04 37.33 -6.02
CA GLY A 382 26.45 36.96 -5.96
C GLY A 382 27.18 37.12 -7.30
N GLU A 383 28.51 37.22 -7.23
CA GLU A 383 29.36 37.36 -8.40
C GLU A 383 29.72 35.99 -8.98
N THR A 384 29.73 35.84 -10.32
CA THR A 384 30.11 34.58 -10.99
C THR A 384 31.58 34.59 -11.42
N GLY A 385 32.15 33.42 -11.71
CA GLY A 385 33.52 33.30 -12.25
C GLY A 385 34.63 33.40 -11.20
N LYS A 386 34.35 33.00 -9.95
CA LYS A 386 35.32 33.03 -8.85
C LYS A 386 36.17 31.75 -8.78
N PRO A 387 37.40 31.84 -8.26
CA PRO A 387 38.31 30.69 -8.16
C PRO A 387 37.68 29.52 -7.38
N GLY A 388 37.75 28.32 -7.96
CA GLY A 388 37.25 27.08 -7.36
C GLY A 388 35.73 26.84 -7.47
N ALA A 389 34.94 27.84 -7.89
CA ALA A 389 33.50 27.68 -8.14
C ALA A 389 33.21 27.21 -9.57
N PRO A 390 32.15 26.41 -9.83
CA PRO A 390 31.78 26.03 -11.18
C PRO A 390 31.37 27.25 -12.04
N PRO A 391 31.53 27.18 -13.38
CA PRO A 391 31.15 28.27 -14.27
C PRO A 391 29.71 28.70 -14.06
N PHE A 392 29.46 30.01 -14.00
CA PHE A 392 28.13 30.62 -13.80
C PHE A 392 27.48 30.42 -12.41
N HIS A 393 28.15 29.83 -11.42
CA HIS A 393 27.62 29.79 -10.06
C HIS A 393 27.80 31.15 -9.36
N PRO A 394 26.71 31.76 -8.84
CA PRO A 394 26.81 32.96 -8.03
C PRO A 394 27.55 32.67 -6.72
N CYS A 395 28.59 33.45 -6.46
CA CYS A 395 29.45 33.30 -5.29
C CYS A 395 29.29 34.48 -4.34
N ILE A 396 29.40 34.22 -3.04
CA ILE A 396 29.43 35.25 -2.00
C ILE A 396 30.71 35.12 -1.19
N GLU A 397 31.21 36.24 -0.67
CA GLU A 397 32.40 36.26 0.18
C GLU A 397 32.11 35.59 1.53
N LEU A 398 33.03 34.74 1.99
CA LEU A 398 32.91 33.96 3.22
C LEU A 398 32.71 34.87 4.45
N GLU A 399 33.43 35.99 4.56
CA GLU A 399 33.29 36.91 5.69
C GLU A 399 31.95 37.67 5.65
N ALA A 400 31.45 38.03 4.46
CA ALA A 400 30.11 38.60 4.29
C ALA A 400 29.02 37.59 4.70
N ALA A 401 29.19 36.31 4.34
CA ALA A 401 28.29 35.24 4.74
C ALA A 401 28.31 34.99 6.26
N ILE A 402 29.49 35.04 6.89
CA ILE A 402 29.63 34.88 8.35
C ILE A 402 28.92 36.02 9.08
N SER A 403 29.08 37.26 8.62
CA SER A 403 28.41 38.44 9.18
C SER A 403 26.87 38.33 9.07
N ALA A 404 26.37 38.00 7.89
CA ALA A 404 24.93 37.85 7.63
C ALA A 404 24.31 36.67 8.42
N GLY A 405 25.00 35.53 8.50
CA GLY A 405 24.55 34.38 9.28
C GLY A 405 24.57 34.63 10.78
N ALA A 406 25.61 35.32 11.28
CA ALA A 406 25.72 35.69 12.70
C ALA A 406 24.58 36.59 13.17
N ALA A 407 24.08 37.49 12.30
CA ALA A 407 22.94 38.35 12.61
C ALA A 407 21.62 37.59 12.86
N ARG A 408 21.51 36.35 12.34
CA ARG A 408 20.29 35.53 12.42
C ARG A 408 20.31 34.48 13.55
N LEU A 409 21.46 34.26 14.19
CA LEU A 409 21.58 33.32 15.29
C LEU A 409 21.11 33.92 16.62
N THR A 410 20.34 33.15 17.38
CA THR A 410 19.79 33.55 18.69
C THR A 410 20.72 33.27 19.88
N CYS A 411 21.94 32.77 19.63
CA CYS A 411 22.92 32.47 20.67
C CYS A 411 23.64 33.73 21.21
N ALA A 412 24.46 33.58 22.25
CA ALA A 412 25.24 34.68 22.84
C ALA A 412 26.13 35.38 21.79
N THR A 413 26.17 36.71 21.82
CA THR A 413 26.74 37.57 20.77
C THR A 413 28.22 37.29 20.49
N ASP A 414 28.98 36.94 21.52
CA ASP A 414 30.40 36.53 21.48
C ASP A 414 30.63 35.23 20.69
N ARG A 415 29.62 34.37 20.57
CA ARG A 415 29.71 33.05 19.93
C ARG A 415 29.05 32.97 18.56
N ARG A 416 28.31 34.00 18.12
CA ARG A 416 27.55 33.98 16.86
C ARG A 416 28.45 33.76 15.65
N ALA A 417 29.54 34.50 15.53
CA ALA A 417 30.48 34.35 14.41
C ALA A 417 31.10 32.94 14.36
N THR A 418 31.52 32.41 15.51
CA THR A 418 32.10 31.07 15.64
C THR A 418 31.09 29.98 15.26
N ARG A 419 29.86 30.08 15.76
CA ARG A 419 28.78 29.13 15.42
C ARG A 419 28.37 29.19 13.95
N THR A 420 28.40 30.38 13.34
CA THR A 420 28.16 30.53 11.90
C THR A 420 29.24 29.83 11.08
N ARG A 421 30.52 30.01 11.45
CA ARG A 421 31.64 29.30 10.81
C ARG A 421 31.51 27.78 10.93
N GLU A 422 31.17 27.26 12.11
CA GLU A 422 30.94 25.82 12.33
C GLU A 422 29.81 25.28 11.43
N ALA A 423 28.71 26.03 11.32
CA ALA A 423 27.58 25.62 10.50
C ALA A 423 27.88 25.67 8.99
N ILE A 424 28.58 26.71 8.52
CA ILE A 424 29.05 26.79 7.12
C ILE A 424 30.01 25.64 6.83
N THR A 425 30.97 25.38 7.72
CA THR A 425 31.91 24.26 7.60
C THR A 425 31.16 22.92 7.53
N GLY A 426 30.13 22.74 8.37
CA GLY A 426 29.29 21.54 8.34
C GLY A 426 28.42 21.42 7.08
N LEU A 427 28.03 22.52 6.45
CA LEU A 427 27.31 22.54 5.18
C LEU A 427 28.26 22.22 4.00
N VAL A 428 29.50 22.73 4.03
CA VAL A 428 30.54 22.42 3.05
C VAL A 428 30.96 20.96 3.12
N ALA A 429 31.22 20.43 4.33
CA ALA A 429 31.57 19.03 4.54
C ALA A 429 30.47 18.05 4.10
N ARG A 430 29.22 18.53 3.99
CA ARG A 430 28.05 17.76 3.54
C ARG A 430 27.77 17.90 2.04
N GLY A 431 28.57 18.70 1.33
CA GLY A 431 28.37 18.98 -0.09
C GLY A 431 27.14 19.84 -0.37
N VAL A 432 26.69 20.66 0.59
CA VAL A 432 25.56 21.60 0.39
C VAL A 432 26.03 22.94 -0.15
N MET A 433 27.26 23.32 0.18
CA MET A 433 27.93 24.49 -0.34
C MET A 433 29.35 24.10 -0.73
N GLY A 434 29.90 24.76 -1.74
CA GLY A 434 31.33 24.75 -1.96
C GLY A 434 31.99 25.94 -1.27
N CYS A 435 33.26 25.78 -0.91
CA CYS A 435 34.09 26.84 -0.37
C CYS A 435 35.50 26.72 -0.97
N SER A 436 35.99 27.77 -1.62
CA SER A 436 37.37 27.86 -2.12
C SER A 436 37.80 29.31 -2.12
N ASP A 437 39.06 29.58 -1.73
CA ASP A 437 39.70 30.90 -1.78
C ASP A 437 38.86 32.05 -1.20
N GLY A 438 38.12 31.79 -0.12
CA GLY A 438 37.27 32.79 0.55
C GLY A 438 35.91 33.02 -0.11
N TRP A 439 35.54 32.23 -1.13
CA TRP A 439 34.25 32.30 -1.81
C TRP A 439 33.39 31.08 -1.49
N LEU A 440 32.11 31.32 -1.27
CA LEU A 440 31.09 30.30 -1.08
C LEU A 440 30.15 30.27 -2.28
N TRP A 441 29.68 29.09 -2.66
CA TRP A 441 28.60 28.88 -3.64
C TRP A 441 27.68 27.75 -3.20
N LEU A 442 26.46 27.72 -3.73
CA LEU A 442 25.56 26.58 -3.57
C LEU A 442 26.02 25.46 -4.51
N ALA A 443 26.13 24.24 -3.95
CA ALA A 443 26.57 23.05 -4.66
C ALA A 443 25.46 22.41 -5.49
#